data_AF-A0A2X3E7T4-F1
#
_entry.id   AF-A0A2X3E7T4-F1
#
_cell.length_a   1.000
_cell.length_b   1.000
_cell.length_c   1.000
_cell.angle_alpha   90.00
_cell.angle_beta   90.00
_cell.angle_gamma   90.00
#
_symmetry.space_group_name_H-M   'P 1'
#
loop_
_entity.id
_entity.type
_entity.pdbx_description
1 polymer ?
#
loop_
_entity_poly.entity_id
_entity_poly.type
_entity_poly.pdbx_seq_one_letter_code
_entity_poly.pdbx_strand_id
1 'polypeptide(L)'
;MDQTGLPVSLQAFDGSPVYEDLAVLNRWLKTEEASSNPRNATFYNTLPLHDGNPLPGQSKTADYKVRAQKLFDDLDNFFTELEKSGRKVMVVVVPEHAAR
;
A
#
# COMPACT_ATOMS: atom_id res chain seq x y z
N MET A 1 11.55 5.36 -0.80
CA MET A 1 11.76 4.08 -1.51
C MET A 1 11.52 4.32 -2.99
N ASP A 2 12.28 3.67 -3.88
CA ASP A 2 12.07 3.78 -5.33
C ASP A 2 10.73 3.14 -5.75
N GLN A 3 9.99 3.84 -6.62
CA GLN A 3 8.68 3.43 -7.13
C GLN A 3 8.77 2.87 -8.57
N THR A 4 9.93 2.90 -9.20
CA THR A 4 10.12 2.44 -10.58
C THR A 4 9.69 0.98 -10.73
N GLY A 5 8.84 0.71 -11.72
CA GLY A 5 8.35 -0.64 -12.02
C GLY A 5 7.33 -1.21 -11.03
N LEU A 6 6.80 -0.41 -10.09
CA LEU A 6 5.65 -0.84 -9.28
C LEU A 6 4.36 -0.83 -10.13
N PRO A 7 3.48 -1.83 -9.96
CA PRO A 7 2.20 -1.86 -10.64
C PRO A 7 1.29 -0.73 -10.12
N VAL A 8 0.55 -0.11 -11.04
CA VAL A 8 -0.43 0.93 -10.75
C VAL A 8 -1.80 0.28 -10.55
N SER A 9 -2.42 0.50 -9.39
CA SER A 9 -3.73 -0.06 -9.03
C SER A 9 -4.88 0.88 -9.38
N LEU A 10 -4.68 2.20 -9.21
CA LEU A 10 -5.66 3.25 -9.48
C LEU A 10 -4.95 4.47 -10.07
N GLN A 11 -5.73 5.38 -10.65
CA GLN A 11 -5.28 6.75 -10.88
C GLN A 11 -5.85 7.64 -9.77
N ALA A 12 -5.04 8.55 -9.24
CA ALA A 12 -5.50 9.57 -8.31
C ALA A 12 -6.33 10.63 -9.05
N PHE A 13 -7.06 11.46 -8.30
CA PHE A 13 -7.88 12.55 -8.87
C PHE A 13 -7.08 13.56 -9.71
N ASP A 14 -5.77 13.71 -9.44
CA ASP A 14 -4.85 14.57 -10.18
C ASP A 14 -4.16 13.87 -11.37
N GLY A 15 -4.52 12.61 -11.63
CA GLY A 15 -3.97 11.77 -12.69
C GLY A 15 -2.67 11.05 -12.33
N SER A 16 -2.11 11.26 -11.13
CA SER A 16 -0.92 10.55 -10.68
C SER A 16 -1.22 9.07 -10.37
N PRO A 17 -0.21 8.17 -10.42
CA PRO A 17 -0.43 6.75 -10.13
C PRO A 17 -0.64 6.52 -8.63
N VAL A 18 -1.64 5.71 -8.29
CA VAL A 18 -1.72 5.04 -6.99
C VAL A 18 -1.16 3.64 -7.19
N TYR A 19 -0.06 3.32 -6.51
CA TYR A 19 0.59 2.01 -6.63
C TYR A 19 -0.15 0.93 -5.83
N GLU A 20 0.03 -0.33 -6.19
CA GLU A 20 -0.51 -1.45 -5.44
C GLU A 20 0.20 -1.63 -4.08
N ASP A 21 -0.58 -1.58 -2.99
CA ASP A 21 -0.06 -1.63 -1.61
C ASP A 21 0.80 -2.86 -1.33
N LEU A 22 0.33 -4.05 -1.72
CA LEU A 22 1.09 -5.29 -1.49
C LEU A 22 2.45 -5.25 -2.20
N ALA A 23 2.52 -4.68 -3.40
CA ALA A 23 3.78 -4.56 -4.14
C ALA A 23 4.75 -3.57 -3.48
N VAL A 24 4.22 -2.43 -2.98
CA VAL A 24 4.98 -1.43 -2.23
C VAL A 24 5.54 -2.05 -0.94
N LEU A 25 4.70 -2.70 -0.15
CA LEU A 25 5.05 -3.29 1.15
C LEU A 25 6.04 -4.46 1.00
N ASN A 26 5.88 -5.31 -0.02
CA ASN A 26 6.85 -6.37 -0.32
C ASN A 26 8.21 -5.81 -0.77
N ARG A 27 8.24 -4.70 -1.51
CA ARG A 27 9.50 -4.03 -1.87
C ARG A 27 10.19 -3.43 -0.64
N TRP A 28 9.42 -2.86 0.27
CA TRP A 28 9.92 -2.38 1.55
C TRP A 28 10.54 -3.53 2.36
N LEU A 29 9.83 -4.66 2.49
CA LEU A 29 10.32 -5.81 3.24
C LEU A 29 11.66 -6.31 2.69
N LYS A 30 11.77 -6.49 1.37
CA LYS A 30 13.02 -6.88 0.70
C LYS A 30 14.15 -5.90 0.93
N THR A 31 13.86 -4.60 0.91
CA THR A 31 14.85 -3.53 1.16
C THR A 31 15.36 -3.64 2.59
N GLU A 32 14.47 -3.84 3.54
CA GLU A 32 14.81 -3.93 4.95
C GLU A 32 15.47 -5.26 5.32
N GLU A 33 15.25 -6.34 4.57
CA GLU A 33 15.95 -7.63 4.73
C GLU A 33 17.39 -7.57 4.21
N ALA A 34 17.63 -6.78 3.16
CA ALA A 34 18.97 -6.52 2.62
C ALA A 34 19.76 -5.50 3.45
N SER A 35 19.09 -4.76 4.34
CA SER A 35 19.71 -3.74 5.19
C SER A 35 20.48 -4.37 6.36
N SER A 36 21.67 -3.84 6.63
CA SER A 36 22.44 -4.20 7.84
C SER A 36 21.99 -3.41 9.09
N ASN A 37 21.05 -2.47 8.95
CA ASN A 37 20.57 -1.66 10.06
C ASN A 37 19.57 -2.46 10.92
N PRO A 38 19.89 -2.77 12.18
CA PRO A 38 19.01 -3.57 13.04
C PRO A 38 17.74 -2.84 13.49
N ARG A 39 17.65 -1.51 13.31
CA ARG A 39 16.51 -0.69 13.77
C ARG A 39 16.18 0.39 12.76
N ASN A 40 14.99 0.32 12.18
CA ASN A 40 14.44 1.33 11.30
C ASN A 40 13.06 1.75 11.79
N ALA A 41 12.60 2.91 11.30
CA ALA A 41 11.22 3.36 11.43
C ALA A 41 10.79 3.87 10.05
N THR A 42 9.66 3.38 9.56
CA THR A 42 9.13 3.74 8.25
C THR A 42 7.78 4.41 8.41
N PHE A 43 7.62 5.57 7.78
CA PHE A 43 6.32 6.17 7.55
C PHE A 43 5.84 5.79 6.15
N TYR A 44 4.67 5.16 6.08
CA TYR A 44 4.03 4.76 4.83
C TYR A 44 2.65 5.42 4.74
N ASN A 45 2.47 6.29 3.75
CA ASN A 45 1.16 6.84 3.41
C ASN A 45 0.60 6.13 2.18
N THR A 46 -0.68 5.79 2.21
CA THR A 46 -1.39 5.14 1.11
C THR A 46 -2.78 5.74 0.91
N LEU A 47 -3.18 5.89 -0.35
CA LEU A 47 -4.37 6.64 -0.76
C LEU A 47 -5.37 5.87 -1.65
N PRO A 48 -5.46 4.51 -1.65
CA PRO A 48 -6.38 3.80 -2.52
C PRO A 48 -7.84 4.08 -2.17
N LEU A 49 -8.14 4.51 -0.94
CA LEU A 49 -9.49 4.81 -0.45
C LEU A 49 -9.91 6.27 -0.60
N HIS A 50 -9.05 7.13 -1.15
CA HIS A 50 -9.43 8.51 -1.44
C HIS A 50 -10.58 8.52 -2.48
N ASP A 51 -11.51 9.47 -2.35
CA ASP A 51 -12.58 9.62 -3.32
C ASP A 51 -12.05 10.14 -4.67
N GLY A 52 -12.76 9.83 -5.74
CA GLY A 52 -12.39 10.27 -7.10
C GLY A 52 -11.29 9.44 -7.76
N ASN A 53 -10.81 8.36 -7.15
CA ASN A 53 -9.82 7.46 -7.77
C ASN A 53 -10.52 6.47 -8.73
N PRO A 54 -10.38 6.59 -10.06
CA PRO A 54 -10.85 5.57 -10.99
C PRO A 54 -9.86 4.41 -11.12
N LEU A 55 -10.35 3.28 -11.64
CA LEU A 55 -9.49 2.24 -12.20
C LEU A 55 -8.75 2.78 -13.44
N PRO A 56 -7.53 2.28 -13.74
CA PRO A 56 -6.79 2.71 -14.93
C PRO A 56 -7.63 2.57 -16.21
N GLY A 57 -7.69 3.65 -16.99
CA GLY A 57 -8.47 3.70 -18.24
C GLY A 57 -9.98 3.90 -18.04
N GLN A 58 -10.45 4.08 -16.82
CA GLN A 58 -11.85 4.41 -16.53
C GLN A 58 -12.01 5.87 -16.12
N SER A 59 -13.20 6.42 -16.36
CA SER A 59 -13.57 7.79 -15.96
C SER A 59 -14.41 7.84 -14.68
N LYS A 60 -14.99 6.71 -14.27
CA LYS A 60 -15.81 6.63 -13.06
C LYS A 60 -14.95 6.23 -11.87
N THR A 61 -15.18 6.87 -10.73
CA THR A 61 -14.61 6.47 -9.44
C THR A 61 -14.88 4.99 -9.19
N ALA A 62 -13.84 4.28 -8.79
CA ALA A 62 -13.96 2.88 -8.44
C ALA A 62 -14.76 2.70 -7.15
N ASP A 63 -15.59 1.66 -7.09
CA ASP A 63 -16.44 1.38 -5.94
C ASP A 63 -15.62 1.30 -4.64
N TYR A 64 -16.10 1.98 -3.59
CA TYR A 64 -15.38 2.08 -2.33
C TYR A 64 -15.24 0.71 -1.66
N LYS A 65 -16.30 -0.11 -1.64
CA LYS A 65 -16.27 -1.41 -0.97
C LYS A 65 -15.28 -2.34 -1.65
N VAL A 66 -15.22 -2.33 -2.98
CA VAL A 66 -14.24 -3.11 -3.75
C VAL A 66 -12.81 -2.68 -3.42
N ARG A 67 -12.53 -1.37 -3.38
CA ARG A 67 -11.20 -0.85 -3.05
C ARG A 67 -10.80 -1.12 -1.59
N ALA A 68 -11.73 -0.98 -0.65
CA ALA A 68 -11.52 -1.27 0.76
C ALA A 68 -11.21 -2.76 0.99
N GLN A 69 -11.97 -3.65 0.34
CA GLN A 69 -11.71 -5.09 0.41
C GLN A 69 -10.30 -5.40 -0.11
N LYS A 70 -9.92 -4.85 -1.28
CA LYS A 70 -8.57 -5.05 -1.82
C LYS A 70 -7.48 -4.56 -0.85
N LEU A 71 -7.62 -3.37 -0.27
CA LEU A 71 -6.62 -2.86 0.69
C LEU A 71 -6.49 -3.80 1.89
N PHE A 72 -7.61 -4.27 2.45
CA PHE A 72 -7.57 -5.16 3.60
C PHE A 72 -7.00 -6.54 3.25
N ASP A 73 -7.32 -7.09 2.08
CA ASP A 73 -6.73 -8.33 1.59
C ASP A 73 -5.21 -8.17 1.38
N ASP A 74 -4.76 -7.05 0.80
CA ASP A 74 -3.35 -6.73 0.60
C ASP A 74 -2.60 -6.59 1.95
N LEU A 75 -3.20 -5.95 2.95
CA LEU A 75 -2.64 -5.82 4.29
C LEU A 75 -2.55 -7.17 5.02
N ASP A 76 -3.59 -8.00 4.94
CA ASP A 76 -3.62 -9.33 5.57
C ASP A 76 -2.58 -10.27 4.95
N ASN A 77 -2.47 -10.25 3.62
CA ASN A 77 -1.40 -10.95 2.90
C ASN A 77 -0.02 -10.46 3.33
N PHE A 78 0.17 -9.16 3.48
CA PHE A 78 1.44 -8.62 3.93
C PHE A 78 1.77 -9.00 5.39
N PHE A 79 0.77 -9.03 6.28
CA PHE A 79 0.99 -9.51 7.65
C PHE A 79 1.40 -10.97 7.69
N THR A 80 0.81 -11.80 6.83
CA THR A 80 1.24 -13.19 6.64
C THR A 80 2.71 -13.28 6.18
N GLU A 81 3.15 -12.40 5.26
CA GLU A 81 4.56 -12.35 4.83
C GLU A 81 5.49 -11.84 5.94
N LEU A 82 5.06 -10.88 6.76
CA LEU A 82 5.80 -10.43 7.94
C LEU A 82 5.99 -11.57 8.95
N GLU A 83 4.96 -12.37 9.21
CA GLU A 83 5.05 -13.53 10.09
C GLU A 83 6.07 -14.55 9.56
N LYS A 84 6.01 -14.86 8.25
CA LYS A 84 6.96 -15.78 7.59
C LYS A 84 8.39 -15.26 7.62
N SER A 85 8.60 -13.94 7.59
CA SER A 85 9.94 -13.34 7.61
C SER A 85 10.68 -13.57 8.93
N GLY A 86 9.97 -13.87 10.03
CA GLY A 86 10.55 -14.03 11.36
C GLY A 86 11.12 -12.74 11.96
N ARG A 87 10.87 -11.58 11.33
CA ARG A 87 11.37 -10.29 11.79
C ARG A 87 10.60 -9.78 12.99
N LYS A 88 11.31 -9.07 13.88
CA LYS A 88 10.68 -8.33 14.98
C LYS A 88 10.18 -6.99 14.44
N VAL A 89 8.89 -6.91 14.15
CA VAL A 89 8.24 -5.72 13.59
C VAL A 89 7.06 -5.31 14.47
N MET A 90 6.89 -4.01 14.67
CA MET A 90 5.69 -3.42 15.24
C MET A 90 4.98 -2.66 14.12
N VAL A 91 3.78 -3.11 13.75
CA VAL A 91 2.94 -2.42 12.76
C VAL A 91 1.90 -1.59 13.50
N VAL A 92 1.73 -0.34 13.10
CA VAL A 92 0.69 0.56 13.60
C VAL A 92 -0.10 1.09 12.41
N VAL A 93 -1.39 0.77 12.34
CA VAL A 93 -2.28 1.25 11.28
C VAL A 93 -3.10 2.41 11.84
N VAL A 94 -2.94 3.59 11.26
CA VAL A 94 -3.63 4.82 11.69
C VAL A 94 -4.29 5.47 10.48
N PRO A 95 -5.63 5.42 10.36
CA PRO A 95 -6.33 6.16 9.31
C PRO A 95 -6.14 7.67 9.50
N GLU A 96 -5.91 8.42 8.42
CA GLU A 96 -5.83 9.88 8.47
C GLU A 96 -7.17 10.50 8.89
N HIS A 97 -8.23 10.12 8.17
CA HIS A 97 -9.63 10.47 8.41
C HIS A 97 -10.55 9.53 7.61
N ALA A 98 -11.87 9.65 7.77
CA ALA A 98 -12.83 8.92 6.94
C ALA A 98 -12.90 9.49 5.50
N ALA A 99 -13.20 8.63 4.52
CA ALA A 99 -13.49 9.07 3.15
C ALA A 99 -14.71 10.02 3.12
N ARG A 100 -14.67 10.99 2.22
CA ARG A 100 -15.74 11.98 2.00
C ARG A 100 -16.35 11.80 0.64
#